data_AF-A0A357R567-F1
#
_entry.id   AF-A0A357R567-F1
#
_cell.length_a   1.000
_cell.length_b   1.000
_cell.length_c   1.000
_cell.angle_alpha   90.00
_cell.angle_beta   90.00
_cell.angle_gamma   90.00
#
_symmetry.space_group_name_H-M   'P 1'
#
loop_
_entity.id
_entity.type
_entity.pdbx_description
1 polymer ?
#
loop_
_entity_poly.entity_id
_entity_poly.type
_entity_poly.pdbx_seq_one_letter_code
_entity_poly.pdbx_strand_id
1 'polypeptide(L)' 'MSKWRCTVCEYVYDPDLEDGIAFEDLPEDWVCPECGVSKDFFEEI' A
#
# COMPACT_ATOMS: atom_id res chain seq x y z
N MET A 1 10.96 6.40 -0.95
CA MET A 1 10.15 5.94 -2.10
C MET A 1 8.77 6.59 -2.03
N SER A 2 7.95 6.51 -3.07
CA SER A 2 6.60 7.08 -3.02
C SER A 2 5.73 6.32 -2.01
N LYS A 3 4.99 7.05 -1.18
CA LYS A 3 4.05 6.44 -0.23
C LYS A 3 2.71 6.24 -0.92
N TRP A 4 1.95 5.28 -0.44
CA TRP A 4 0.65 4.95 -1.03
C TRP A 4 -0.43 4.97 0.04
N ARG A 5 -1.58 5.55 -0.27
CA ARG A 5 -2.71 5.66 0.64
C ARG A 5 -3.90 4.86 0.15
N CYS A 6 -4.44 4.02 1.02
CA CYS A 6 -5.72 3.36 0.80
C CYS A 6 -6.84 4.39 0.76
N THR A 7 -7.58 4.47 -0.35
CA THR A 7 -8.70 5.41 -0.51
C THR A 7 -9.97 4.97 0.25
N VAL A 8 -9.97 3.78 0.83
CA VAL A 8 -11.12 3.19 1.55
C VAL A 8 -11.01 3.40 3.07
N CYS A 9 -9.86 3.08 3.67
CA CYS A 9 -9.67 3.14 5.12
C CYS A 9 -8.55 4.11 5.55
N GLU A 10 -7.95 4.83 4.61
CA GLU A 10 -6.91 5.84 4.87
C GLU A 10 -5.56 5.30 5.37
N TYR A 11 -5.36 3.97 5.42
CA TYR A 11 -4.06 3.34 5.69
C TYR A 11 -2.99 3.84 4.73
N VAL A 12 -1.78 4.12 5.24
CA VAL A 12 -0.63 4.57 4.46
C VAL A 12 0.44 3.49 4.45
N TYR A 13 0.79 3.01 3.27
CA TYR A 13 1.98 2.20 3.03
C TYR A 13 3.19 3.12 2.85
N ASP A 14 4.17 2.96 3.73
CA ASP A 14 5.43 3.69 3.70
C ASP A 14 6.59 2.72 3.45
N PRO A 15 7.16 2.68 2.23
CA PRO A 15 8.28 1.79 1.92
C PRO A 15 9.44 1.88 2.91
N ASP A 16 9.69 3.05 3.49
CA ASP A 16 10.79 3.26 4.43
C ASP A 16 10.57 2.54 5.77
N LEU A 17 9.32 2.17 6.08
CA LEU A 17 8.94 1.33 7.23
C LEU A 17 8.88 -0.16 6.88
N GLU A 18 8.89 -0.50 5.59
CA GLU A 18 8.64 -1.83 5.04
C GLU A 18 9.91 -2.36 4.37
N ASP A 19 11.05 -2.24 5.05
CA ASP A 19 12.39 -2.66 4.60
C ASP A 19 12.83 -2.10 3.23
N GLY A 20 12.21 -1.00 2.80
CA GLY A 20 12.45 -0.38 1.51
C GLY A 20 11.78 -1.09 0.32
N ILE A 21 10.77 -1.92 0.56
CA ILE A 21 9.98 -2.56 -0.50
C ILE A 21 9.06 -1.50 -1.12
N ALA A 22 9.11 -1.32 -2.44
CA ALA A 22 8.19 -0.42 -3.12
C ALA A 22 6.78 -1.03 -3.17
N PHE A 23 5.75 -0.18 -3.11
CA PHE A 23 4.36 -0.64 -3.19
C PHE A 23 4.07 -1.44 -4.48
N GLU A 24 4.69 -1.03 -5.58
CA GLU A 24 4.58 -1.69 -6.88
C GLU A 24 5.16 -3.12 -6.84
N ASP A 25 6.20 -3.35 -6.03
CA ASP A 25 6.86 -4.66 -5.86
C ASP A 25 6.09 -5.62 -4.92
N LEU A 26 5.04 -5.14 -4.26
CA LEU A 26 4.20 -6.01 -3.44
C LEU A 26 3.52 -7.10 -4.29
N PRO A 27 3.35 -8.33 -3.74
CA PRO A 27 2.65 -9.42 -4.42
C PRO A 27 1.27 -9.03 -4.99
N GLU A 28 0.84 -9.70 -6.07
CA GLU A 28 -0.47 -9.44 -6.69
C GLU A 28 -1.66 -9.75 -5.77
N ASP A 29 -1.47 -10.67 -4.83
CA ASP A 29 -2.45 -11.07 -3.81
C ASP A 29 -2.36 -10.25 -2.51
N TRP A 30 -1.46 -9.26 -2.46
CA TRP A 30 -1.39 -8.35 -1.32
C TRP A 30 -2.68 -7.53 -1.20
N VAL A 31 -3.15 -7.41 0.03
CA VAL A 31 -4.34 -6.64 0.38
C VAL A 31 -4.02 -5.66 1.50
N CYS A 32 -4.79 -4.57 1.59
CA CYS A 32 -4.68 -3.61 2.67
C CYS A 32 -4.78 -4.33 4.04
N PRO A 33 -3.79 -4.17 4.93
CA PRO A 33 -3.77 -4.87 6.22
C PRO A 33 -4.90 -4.42 7.15
N GLU A 34 -5.45 -3.22 6.95
CA GLU A 34 -6.53 -2.66 7.77
C GLU A 34 -7.94 -3.05 7.28
N CYS A 35 -8.17 -3.15 5.97
CA CYS A 35 -9.53 -3.36 5.42
C CYS A 35 -9.67 -4.45 4.36
N GLY A 36 -8.58 -5.07 3.90
CA GLY A 36 -8.60 -6.22 3.00
C GLY A 36 -8.89 -5.93 1.53
N VAL A 37 -8.93 -4.66 1.10
CA VAL A 37 -9.07 -4.30 -0.32
C VAL A 37 -7.77 -4.51 -1.10
N SER A 38 -7.86 -4.73 -2.41
CA SER A 38 -6.69 -4.91 -3.29
C SER A 38 -5.87 -3.63 -3.48
N LYS A 39 -4.70 -3.77 -4.10
CA LYS A 39 -3.81 -2.66 -4.48
C LYS A 39 -4.49 -1.59 -5.37
N ASP A 40 -5.55 -1.95 -6.10
CA ASP A 40 -6.29 -1.03 -6.98
C ASP A 40 -6.99 0.11 -6.23
N PHE A 41 -7.15 -0.01 -4.92
CA PHE A 41 -7.75 1.01 -4.05
C PHE A 41 -6.70 1.90 -3.37
N PHE A 42 -5.47 1.94 -3.90
CA PHE A 42 -4.41 2.81 -3.39
C PHE A 42 -4.05 3.90 -4.41
N GLU A 43 -3.74 5.09 -3.88
CA GLU A 43 -3.22 6.22 -4.63
C GLU A 43 -1.85 6.65 -4.10
N GLU A 44 -0.97 7.10 -4.99
CA GLU A 44 0.34 7.65 -4.63
C GLU A 44 0.19 9.03 -3.95
N ILE A 45 0.97 9.27 -2.89
CA ILE A 45 1.00 10.54 -2.14
C ILE A 45 2.41 11.12 -1.98
#